data_AF-A0A3N5P064-F1
#
_entry.id   AF-A0A3N5P064-F1
#
_cell.length_a   1.000
_cell.length_b   1.000
_cell.length_c   1.000
_cell.angle_alpha   90.00
_cell.angle_beta   90.00
_cell.angle_gamma   90.00
#
_symmetry.space_group_name_H-M   'P 1'
#
loop_
_entity.id
_entity.type
_entity.pdbx_description
1 polymer ?
#
loop_
_entity_poly.entity_id
_entity_poly.type
_entity_poly.pdbx_seq_one_letter_code
_entity_poly.pdbx_strand_id
1 'polypeptide(L)'
;MNRLSYSVADLLERGAMDQPQELRRLFHRLNNQLGIILAHAELMEKKASDETSRARAGQVVSSVLDAMSTAKEIRMQMGNKASEA
;
A
#
# COMPACT_ATOMS: atom_id res chain seq x y z
N MET A 1 -27.01 -27.42 22.37
CA MET A 1 -26.79 -26.09 21.76
C MET A 1 -25.75 -25.35 22.60
N ASN A 2 -24.48 -25.37 22.22
CA ASN A 2 -23.43 -24.70 22.99
C ASN A 2 -23.42 -23.20 22.62
N ARG A 3 -23.95 -22.34 23.50
CA ARG A 3 -23.94 -20.89 23.29
C ARG A 3 -22.51 -20.42 23.58
N LEU A 4 -21.71 -20.24 22.54
CA LEU A 4 -20.39 -19.61 22.66
C LEU A 4 -20.60 -18.19 23.18
N SER A 5 -20.46 -18.03 24.49
CA SER A 5 -20.50 -16.73 25.16
C SER A 5 -19.13 -16.10 24.94
N TYR A 6 -18.95 -15.46 23.78
CA TYR A 6 -17.72 -14.72 23.50
C TYR A 6 -17.65 -13.51 24.43
N SER A 7 -16.55 -13.38 25.15
CA SER A 7 -16.28 -12.17 25.94
C SER A 7 -16.06 -10.99 25.00
N VAL A 8 -16.37 -9.78 25.47
CA VAL A 8 -15.99 -8.55 24.76
C VAL A 8 -14.47 -8.51 24.53
N ALA A 9 -13.68 -9.08 25.43
CA ALA A 9 -12.23 -9.23 25.28
C ALA A 9 -11.86 -10.09 24.04
N ASP A 10 -12.52 -11.23 23.84
CA ASP A 10 -12.27 -12.12 22.68
C ASP A 10 -12.61 -11.44 21.35
N LEU A 11 -13.65 -10.59 21.34
CA LEU A 11 -14.04 -9.83 20.16
C LEU A 11 -13.04 -8.71 19.85
N LEU A 12 -12.49 -8.05 20.87
CA LEU A 12 -11.47 -7.02 20.73
C LEU A 12 -10.13 -7.60 20.29
N GLU A 13 -9.71 -8.73 20.85
CA GLU A 13 -8.48 -9.44 20.42
C GLU A 13 -8.57 -9.89 18.97
N ARG A 14 -9.72 -10.42 18.53
CA ARG A 14 -9.93 -10.75 17.11
C ARG A 14 -9.85 -9.54 16.20
N GLY A 15 -10.50 -8.43 16.57
CA GLY A 15 -10.41 -7.18 15.81
C GLY A 15 -8.97 -6.66 15.72
N ALA A 16 -8.19 -6.78 16.79
CA ALA A 16 -6.78 -6.42 16.82
C ALA A 16 -5.89 -7.37 16.00
N MET A 17 -6.22 -8.66 15.90
CA MET A 17 -5.51 -9.63 15.04
C MET A 17 -5.87 -9.51 13.56
N ASP A 18 -7.11 -9.09 13.25
CA ASP A 18 -7.58 -8.90 11.87
C ASP A 18 -7.07 -7.59 11.25
N GLN A 19 -6.88 -6.53 12.05
CA GLN A 19 -6.39 -5.23 11.58
C GLN A 19 -4.98 -5.31 10.91
N PRO A 20 -3.98 -6.04 11.44
CA PRO A 20 -2.71 -6.31 10.76
C PRO A 20 -2.83 -7.13 9.47
N GLN A 21 -3.90 -7.92 9.29
CA GLN A 21 -4.14 -8.67 8.06
C GLN A 21 -4.78 -7.77 7.00
N GLU A 22 -5.78 -6.99 7.38
CA GLU A 22 -6.45 -6.04 6.49
C GLU A 22 -5.46 -4.97 5.98
N LEU A 23 -4.64 -4.41 6.88
CA LEU A 23 -3.63 -3.44 6.49
C LEU A 23 -2.58 -4.03 5.53
N ARG A 24 -2.17 -5.29 5.73
CA ARG A 24 -1.29 -6.00 4.79
C ARG A 24 -1.91 -6.13 3.40
N ARG A 25 -3.19 -6.47 3.33
CA ARG A 25 -3.94 -6.57 2.07
C ARG A 25 -4.05 -5.21 1.39
N LEU A 26 -4.31 -4.14 2.14
CA LEU A 26 -4.35 -2.77 1.62
C LEU A 26 -2.99 -2.34 1.05
N PHE A 27 -1.88 -2.60 1.76
CA PHE A 27 -0.54 -2.30 1.24
C PHE A 27 -0.18 -3.10 0.00
N HIS A 28 -0.59 -4.38 -0.07
CA HIS A 28 -0.40 -5.18 -1.27
C HIS A 28 -1.18 -4.58 -2.46
N ARG A 29 -2.47 -4.25 -2.26
CA ARG A 29 -3.31 -3.64 -3.29
C ARG A 29 -2.77 -2.28 -3.74
N LEU A 30 -2.35 -1.43 -2.80
CA LEU A 30 -1.75 -0.12 -3.08
C LEU A 30 -0.48 -0.27 -3.92
N ASN A 31 0.46 -1.11 -3.50
CA ASN A 31 1.70 -1.34 -4.25
C ASN A 31 1.44 -1.92 -5.65
N ASN A 32 0.44 -2.78 -5.80
CA ASN A 32 0.03 -3.28 -7.10
C ASN A 32 -0.51 -2.16 -8.01
N GLN A 33 -1.36 -1.28 -7.48
CA GLN A 33 -1.87 -0.12 -8.23
C GLN A 33 -0.74 0.84 -8.62
N LEU A 34 0.19 1.12 -7.71
CA LEU A 34 1.37 1.95 -8.01
C LEU A 34 2.24 1.31 -9.08
N GLY A 35 2.46 -0.01 -9.03
CA GLY A 35 3.22 -0.73 -10.07
C GLY A 35 2.57 -0.64 -11.46
N ILE A 36 1.24 -0.75 -11.53
CA ILE A 36 0.49 -0.57 -12.80
C ILE A 36 0.66 0.87 -13.33
N ILE A 37 0.51 1.88 -12.46
CA ILE A 37 0.66 3.28 -12.85
C ILE A 37 2.10 3.55 -13.33
N LEU A 38 3.10 3.02 -12.63
CA LEU A 38 4.51 3.13 -13.01
C LEU A 38 4.74 2.56 -14.41
N ALA A 39 4.30 1.33 -14.67
CA ALA A 39 4.46 0.69 -15.98
C ALA A 39 3.79 1.49 -17.11
N HIS A 40 2.62 2.09 -16.84
CA HIS A 40 1.96 2.97 -17.80
C HIS A 40 2.72 4.27 -18.02
N ALA A 41 3.22 4.91 -16.96
CA ALA A 41 4.00 6.14 -17.07
C ALA A 41 5.31 5.91 -17.83
N GLU A 42 6.05 4.84 -17.54
CA GLU A 42 7.25 4.45 -18.28
C GLU A 42 6.96 4.16 -19.76
N LEU A 43 5.83 3.51 -20.05
CA LEU A 43 5.41 3.25 -21.43
C LEU A 43 5.08 4.56 -22.17
N MET A 44 4.40 5.49 -21.50
CA MET A 44 4.09 6.81 -22.04
C MET A 44 5.37 7.61 -22.31
N GLU A 45 6.33 7.60 -21.38
CA GLU A 45 7.63 8.25 -21.54
C GLU A 45 8.39 7.67 -22.74
N LYS A 46 8.48 6.34 -22.85
CA LYS A 46 9.16 5.67 -23.96
C LYS A 46 8.50 5.90 -25.32
N LYS A 47 7.18 6.13 -25.37
CA LYS A 47 6.41 6.28 -26.61
C LYS A 47 6.09 7.73 -26.97
N ALA A 48 6.40 8.70 -26.12
CA ALA A 48 6.05 10.08 -26.36
C ALA A 48 6.81 10.68 -27.55
N SER A 49 6.05 11.26 -28.48
CA SER A 49 6.55 11.86 -29.73
C SER A 49 7.29 13.18 -29.52
N ASP A 50 6.94 13.92 -28.47
CA ASP A 50 7.49 15.23 -28.15
C ASP A 50 8.12 15.26 -26.75
N GLU A 51 9.04 16.21 -26.56
CA GLU A 51 9.82 16.32 -25.32
C GLU A 51 8.94 16.73 -24.13
N THR A 52 7.91 17.54 -24.34
CA THR A 52 7.00 17.99 -23.26
C THR A 52 6.23 16.80 -22.69
N SER A 53 5.70 15.94 -23.56
CA SER A 53 5.01 14.72 -23.17
C SER A 53 5.93 13.73 -22.47
N ARG A 54 7.18 13.57 -22.94
CA ARG A 54 8.20 12.76 -22.27
C ARG A 54 8.49 13.28 -20.86
N ALA A 55 8.80 14.57 -20.74
CA ALA A 55 9.11 15.19 -19.44
C ALA A 55 7.96 15.03 -18.44
N ARG A 56 6.71 15.20 -18.88
CA ARG A 56 5.53 15.01 -18.03
C ARG A 56 5.38 13.55 -17.60
N ALA A 57 5.62 12.59 -18.49
CA ALA A 57 5.59 11.17 -18.14
C ALA A 57 6.70 10.82 -17.14
N GLY A 58 7.92 11.33 -17.33
CA GLY A 58 9.02 11.17 -16.38
C GLY A 58 8.72 11.76 -14.99
N GLN A 59 8.00 12.90 -14.92
CA GLN A 59 7.51 13.42 -13.64
C GLN A 59 6.54 12.47 -12.93
N VAL A 60 5.64 11.83 -13.68
CA VAL A 60 4.73 10.82 -13.11
C VAL A 60 5.52 9.61 -12.62
N VAL A 61 6.50 9.13 -13.38
CA VAL A 61 7.42 8.04 -12.95
C VAL A 61 8.07 8.38 -11.62
N SER A 62 8.70 9.55 -11.51
CA SER A 62 9.33 10.02 -10.26
C SER A 62 8.33 10.05 -9.11
N SER A 63 7.15 10.63 -9.33
CA SER A 63 6.13 10.77 -8.28
C SER A 63 5.61 9.42 -7.77
N VAL A 64 5.51 8.41 -8.65
CA VAL A 64 5.08 7.07 -8.26
C VAL A 64 6.15 6.37 -7.42
N LEU A 65 7.43 6.53 -7.77
CA LEU A 65 8.54 5.99 -6.98
C LEU A 65 8.59 6.60 -5.57
N ASP A 66 8.34 7.90 -5.45
CA ASP A 66 8.24 8.59 -4.16
C ASP A 66 7.04 8.08 -3.35
N ALA A 67 5.89 7.86 -4.00
CA ALA A 67 4.70 7.30 -3.35
C ALA A 67 4.94 5.85 -2.86
N MET A 68 5.64 5.02 -3.63
CA MET A 68 6.02 3.66 -3.22
C MET A 68 6.97 3.69 -2.02
N SER A 69 7.93 4.62 -2.00
CA SER A 69 8.85 4.81 -0.88
C SER A 69 8.08 5.22 0.39
N THR A 70 7.16 6.18 0.27
CA THR A 70 6.28 6.60 1.36
C THR A 70 5.43 5.43 1.88
N ALA A 71 4.81 4.65 0.98
CA ALA A 71 4.03 3.49 1.37
C ALA A 71 4.87 2.43 2.13
N LYS A 72 6.13 2.24 1.71
CA LYS A 72 7.08 1.35 2.39
C LYS A 72 7.41 1.86 3.80
N GLU A 73 7.62 3.16 3.97
CA GLU A 73 7.88 3.79 5.27
C GLU A 73 6.70 3.65 6.22
N ILE A 74 5.47 3.92 5.76
CA ILE A 74 4.26 3.73 6.58
C ILE A 74 4.16 2.27 7.04
N ARG A 75 4.40 1.31 6.14
CA ARG A 75 4.38 -0.12 6.49
C ARG A 75 5.43 -0.46 7.55
N MET A 76 6.64 0.10 7.47
CA MET A 76 7.71 -0.14 8.45
C MET A 76 7.35 0.44 9.82
N GLN A 77 6.84 1.68 9.88
CA GLN A 77 6.41 2.32 11.12
C GLN A 77 5.26 1.56 11.81
N MET A 78 4.31 1.04 11.02
CA MET A 78 3.21 0.22 11.54
C MET A 78 3.66 -1.16 12.01
N GLY A 79 4.65 -1.77 11.34
CA GLY A 79 5.26 -3.03 11.76
C GLY A 79 6.02 -2.92 13.08
N ASN A 80 6.75 -1.82 13.29
CA ASN A 80 7.46 -1.55 14.54
C ASN A 80 6.50 -1.32 15.72
N LYS A 81 5.43 -0.53 15.52
CA LYS A 81 4.42 -0.29 16.56
C LYS A 81 3.70 -1.56 17.03
N ALA A 82 3.51 -2.54 16.14
CA ALA A 82 2.92 -3.84 16.51
C ALA A 82 3.89 -4.77 17.26
N SER A 83 5.19 -4.46 17.29
CA SER A 83 6.20 -5.21 18.05
C SER A 83 6.48 -4.59 19.43
N GLU A 84 6.02 -3.36 19.67
CA GLU A 84 6.20 -2.62 20.94
C GLU A 84 4.95 -2.66 21.84
N ALA A 85 3.81 -3.14 21.32
CA ALA A 85 2.54 -3.31 22.02
C ALA A 85 2.27 -4.79 22.34
#